data_AF-A0A7Y5MPL9-F1
#
_entry.id   AF-A0A7Y5MPL9-F1
#
_cell.length_a   1.000
_cell.length_b   1.000
_cell.length_c   1.000
_cell.angle_alpha   90.00
_cell.angle_beta   90.00
_cell.angle_gamma   90.00
#
_symmetry.space_group_name_H-M   'P 1'
#
loop_
_entity.id
_entity.type
_entity.pdbx_description
1 polymer ?
#
loop_
_entity_poly.entity_id
_entity_poly.type
_entity_poly.pdbx_seq_one_letter_code
_entity_poly.pdbx_strand_id
1 'polypeptide(L)' 'MTAKKSRKTLVVGLGLSGAAAAAFLARRGHSVLAVDQADTPALRGRAAELADLGVEVRLGIP' A
#
# COMPACT_ATOMS: atom_id res chain seq x y z
N MET A 1 27.75 5.08 -0.68
CA MET A 1 26.30 4.98 -0.92
C MET A 1 25.59 5.02 0.42
N THR A 2 24.82 6.07 0.72
CA THR A 2 24.10 6.19 2.00
C THR A 2 22.83 5.36 1.93
N ALA A 3 22.67 4.37 2.83
CA ALA A 3 21.45 3.57 2.89
C ALA A 3 20.23 4.46 3.18
N LYS A 4 19.18 4.34 2.36
CA LYS A 4 17.94 5.11 2.55
C LYS A 4 17.23 4.60 3.81
N LYS A 5 16.96 5.46 4.78
CA LYS A 5 16.31 5.08 6.05
C LYS A 5 14.88 4.57 5.76
N SER A 6 14.61 3.32 6.10
CA SER A 6 13.25 2.77 6.08
C SER A 6 12.36 3.52 7.08
N ARG A 7 11.09 3.69 6.72
CA ARG A 7 10.08 4.33 7.57
C ARG A 7 8.79 3.53 7.50
N LYS A 8 7.99 3.62 8.56
CA LYS A 8 6.60 3.16 8.56
C LYS A 8 5.74 4.21 7.87
N THR A 9 4.88 3.80 6.95
CA THR A 9 4.02 4.70 6.19
C THR A 9 2.61 4.15 6.08
N LEU A 10 1.63 5.01 6.33
CA LEU A 10 0.21 4.74 6.12
C LEU A 10 -0.23 5.42 4.83
N VAL A 11 -0.89 4.67 3.95
CA VAL A 11 -1.58 5.20 2.77
C VAL A 11 -3.07 5.02 2.97
N VAL A 12 -3.84 6.11 2.86
CA VAL A 12 -5.29 6.11 3.01
C VAL A 12 -5.93 6.34 1.64
N GLY A 13 -6.79 5.41 1.23
CA GLY A 13 -7.38 5.35 -0.10
C GLY A 13 -6.53 4.55 -1.09
N LEU A 14 -7.16 3.59 -1.76
CA LEU A 14 -6.55 2.68 -2.75
C LEU A 14 -7.14 2.86 -4.15
N GLY A 15 -7.56 4.10 -4.46
CA GLY A 15 -7.69 4.56 -5.84
C GLY A 15 -6.34 4.54 -6.58
N LEU A 16 -6.33 5.05 -7.82
CA LEU A 16 -5.16 4.99 -8.70
C LEU A 16 -3.87 5.54 -8.05
N SER A 17 -3.97 6.72 -7.45
CA SER A 17 -2.83 7.42 -6.84
C SER A 17 -2.34 6.73 -5.57
N GLY A 18 -3.25 6.36 -4.66
CA GLY A 18 -2.90 5.73 -3.39
C GLY A 18 -2.20 4.39 -3.59
N ALA A 19 -2.72 3.56 -4.49
CA ALA A 19 -2.07 2.29 -4.80
C ALA A 19 -0.71 2.46 -5.49
N ALA A 20 -0.58 3.45 -6.39
CA ALA A 20 0.72 3.76 -7.00
C ALA A 20 1.74 4.26 -5.96
N ALA A 21 1.30 5.08 -5.01
CA ALA A 21 2.13 5.57 -3.92
C ALA A 21 2.59 4.42 -3.00
N ALA A 22 1.67 3.52 -2.62
CA ALA A 22 2.00 2.36 -1.79
C ALA A 22 3.06 1.47 -2.46
N ALA A 23 2.89 1.14 -3.74
CA ALA A 23 3.85 0.37 -4.51
C ALA A 23 5.22 1.07 -4.63
N PHE A 24 5.23 2.38 -4.89
CA PHE A 24 6.47 3.17 -4.97
C PHE A 24 7.25 3.15 -3.65
N LEU A 25 6.55 3.35 -2.52
CA LEU A 25 7.14 3.37 -1.19
C LEU A 25 7.69 1.98 -0.79
N ALA A 26 6.95 0.92 -1.06
CA ALA A 26 7.39 -0.46 -0.81
C ALA A 26 8.68 -0.77 -1.56
N ARG A 27 8.74 -0.46 -2.87
CA ARG A 27 9.95 -0.62 -3.70
C ARG A 27 11.15 0.22 -3.22
N ARG A 28 10.93 1.22 -2.37
CA ARG A 28 12.00 2.03 -1.76
C ARG A 28 12.41 1.52 -0.38
N GLY A 29 11.89 0.38 0.05
CA GLY A 29 12.22 -0.27 1.33
C GLY A 29 11.48 0.31 2.53
N HIS A 30 10.36 1.01 2.30
CA HIS A 30 9.49 1.46 3.39
C HIS A 30 8.55 0.31 3.82
N SER A 31 8.20 0.28 5.11
CA SER A 31 7.15 -0.59 5.64
C SER A 31 5.83 0.13 5.46
N VAL A 32 4.96 -0.40 4.59
CA VAL A 32 3.74 0.29 4.17
C VAL A 32 2.52 -0.48 4.65
N LEU A 33 1.61 0.25 5.27
CA LEU A 33 0.22 -0.16 5.49
C LEU A 33 -0.65 0.68 4.56
N ALA A 34 -1.45 0.04 3.71
CA ALA A 34 -2.45 0.71 2.88
C ALA A 34 -3.85 0.34 3.32
N VAL A 35 -4.74 1.33 3.39
CA VAL A 35 -6.11 1.14 3.84
C VAL A 35 -7.12 1.78 2.90
N ASP A 36 -8.28 1.17 2.78
CA ASP A 36 -9.45 1.76 2.12
C ASP A 36 -10.72 1.42 2.89
N GLN A 37 -11.67 2.36 2.94
CA GLN A 37 -12.97 2.14 3.58
C GLN A 37 -13.85 1.20 2.75
N ALA A 38 -13.68 1.20 1.42
CA ALA A 38 -14.42 0.33 0.54
C ALA A 38 -13.78 -1.06 0.47
N ASP A 39 -14.62 -2.08 0.28
CA ASP A 39 -14.20 -3.45 -0.06
C ASP A 39 -14.91 -3.89 -1.34
N THR A 40 -14.24 -3.71 -2.47
CA THR A 40 -14.76 -4.04 -3.80
C THR A 40 -13.86 -5.06 -4.51
N PRO A 41 -14.37 -5.82 -5.49
CA PRO A 41 -13.53 -6.75 -6.25
C PRO A 41 -12.30 -6.09 -6.89
N ALA A 42 -12.43 -4.86 -7.39
CA ALA A 42 -11.31 -4.10 -7.95
C ALA A 42 -10.25 -3.77 -6.88
N LEU A 43 -10.69 -3.33 -5.69
CA LEU A 43 -9.79 -3.06 -4.58
C LEU A 43 -9.12 -4.33 -4.05
N ARG A 44 -9.81 -5.47 -4.03
CA ARG A 44 -9.23 -6.77 -3.67
C ARG A 44 -8.14 -7.21 -4.65
N GLY A 45 -8.37 -7.03 -5.95
CA GLY A 45 -7.35 -7.28 -6.97
C GLY A 45 -6.11 -6.40 -6.75
N ARG A 46 -6.32 -5.11 -6.49
CA ARG A 46 -5.23 -4.18 -6.17
C ARG A 46 -4.51 -4.52 -4.87
N ALA A 47 -5.25 -4.98 -3.86
CA ALA A 47 -4.70 -5.42 -2.59
C ALA A 47 -3.78 -6.64 -2.77
N ALA A 48 -4.16 -7.60 -3.62
CA ALA A 48 -3.31 -8.74 -3.97
C ALA A 48 -2.01 -8.28 -4.66
N GLU A 49 -2.10 -7.40 -5.65
CA GLU A 49 -0.91 -6.83 -6.32
C GLU A 49 0.05 -6.10 -5.36
N LEU A 50 -0.50 -5.42 -4.35
CA LEU A 50 0.28 -4.71 -3.33
C LEU A 50 0.87 -5.69 -2.29
N ALA A 51 0.15 -6.75 -1.94
CA ALA A 51 0.63 -7.80 -1.04
C ALA A 51 1.85 -8.52 -1.64
N ASP A 52 1.87 -8.76 -2.96
CA ASP A 52 3.03 -9.31 -3.67
C ASP A 52 4.29 -8.42 -3.55
N LEU A 53 4.12 -7.12 -3.28
CA LEU A 53 5.19 -6.16 -3.01
C LEU A 53 5.54 -6.04 -1.52
N GLY A 54 4.92 -6.84 -0.65
CA GLY A 54 5.11 -6.81 0.80
C GLY A 54 4.38 -5.66 1.51
N VAL A 55 3.38 -5.06 0.88
CA VAL A 55 2.51 -4.04 1.51
C VAL A 55 1.43 -4.74 2.32
N GLU A 56 1.24 -4.34 3.57
CA GLU A 56 0.06 -4.75 4.34
C GLU A 56 -1.15 -3.97 3.85
N VAL A 57 -2.27 -4.65 3.56
CA VAL A 57 -3.49 -4.01 3.05
C VAL A 57 -4.69 -4.37 3.93
N ARG A 58 -5.51 -3.36 4.26
CA ARG A 58 -6.79 -3.56 4.96
C ARG A 58 -7.91 -2.83 4.24
N LEU A 59 -8.94 -3.57 3.83
CA LEU A 59 -10.12 -3.05 3.17
C LEU A 59 -11.33 -3.12 4.12
N GLY A 60 -12.34 -2.29 3.90
CA GLY A 60 -13.58 -2.33 4.68
C GLY A 60 -13.44 -1.84 6.13
N ILE A 61 -12.40 -1.05 6.42
CA ILE A 61 -12.19 -0.51 7.77
C ILE A 61 -12.90 0.85 7.93
N PRO A 62 -13.51 1.14 9.10
CA PRO A 62 -14.21 2.39 9.36
C PRO A 62 -13.30 3.62 9.36
#